data_AF-A0A9P6XXE6-F1
#
_entry.id   AF-A0A9P6XXE6-F1
#
_cell.length_a   1.000
_cell.length_b   1.000
_cell.length_c   1.000
_cell.angle_alpha   90.00
_cell.angle_beta   90.00
_cell.angle_gamma   90.00
#
_symmetry.space_group_name_H-M   'P 1'
#
loop_
_entity.id
_entity.type
_entity.pdbx_description
1 polymer ?
#
loop_
_entity_poly.entity_id
_entity_poly.type
_entity_poly.pdbx_seq_one_letter_code
_entity_poly.pdbx_strand_id
1 'polypeptide(L)'
;MVQFLSLTSSVAALLLLSLGVNDVAAAANCVVASSSGDAAANIASAFNNCKNGGTVTFTKGVTYNLKSVVTIQGLKNVNVNLAG
;
A
#
# COMPACT_ATOMS: atom_id res chain seq x y z
N MET A 1 -13.27 12.66 53.62
CA MET A 1 -13.33 12.74 52.14
C MET A 1 -12.37 11.71 51.59
N VAL A 2 -12.89 10.62 50.99
CA VAL A 2 -12.08 9.57 50.39
C VAL A 2 -11.95 9.86 48.90
N GLN A 3 -10.74 10.21 48.45
CA GLN A 3 -10.43 10.48 47.04
C GLN A 3 -10.33 9.15 46.27
N PHE A 4 -11.36 8.82 45.50
CA PHE A 4 -11.39 7.69 44.56
C PHE A 4 -11.23 8.18 43.10
N LEU A 5 -10.11 8.82 42.77
CA LEU A 5 -9.87 9.32 41.40
C LEU A 5 -8.66 8.70 40.67
N SER A 6 -7.99 7.68 41.21
CA SER A 6 -6.74 7.16 40.63
C SER A 6 -6.87 5.91 39.75
N LEU A 7 -8.07 5.37 39.53
CA LEU A 7 -8.24 4.06 38.85
C LEU A 7 -8.71 4.12 37.38
N THR A 8 -8.98 5.30 36.82
CA THR A 8 -9.51 5.43 35.45
C THR A 8 -8.43 5.53 34.36
N SER A 9 -7.17 5.77 34.73
CA SER A 9 -6.11 5.99 33.73
C SER A 9 -5.65 4.72 33.00
N SER A 10 -5.80 3.53 33.62
CA SER A 10 -5.28 2.28 33.06
C SER A 10 -6.23 1.57 32.08
N VAL A 11 -7.54 1.85 32.15
CA VAL A 11 -8.55 1.15 31.32
C VAL A 11 -8.60 1.72 29.90
N ALA A 12 -8.35 3.01 29.74
CA ALA A 12 -8.31 3.66 28.41
C ALA A 12 -7.20 3.07 27.52
N ALA A 13 -6.06 2.68 28.10
CA ALA A 13 -4.97 2.06 27.36
C ALA A 13 -5.34 0.66 26.82
N LEU A 14 -6.05 -0.17 27.59
CA LEU A 14 -6.49 -1.50 27.12
C LEU A 14 -7.55 -1.43 26.03
N LEU A 15 -8.44 -0.44 26.07
CA LEU A 15 -9.45 -0.21 25.03
C LEU A 15 -8.83 0.17 23.68
N LEU A 16 -7.70 0.90 23.68
CA LEU A 16 -6.99 1.25 22.45
C LEU A 16 -6.26 0.06 21.81
N LEU A 17 -5.79 -0.91 22.62
CA LEU A 17 -5.24 -2.17 22.10
C LEU A 17 -6.32 -3.12 21.58
N SER A 18 -7.51 -3.15 22.19
CA SER A 18 -8.62 -4.02 21.76
C SER A 18 -9.33 -3.50 20.51
N LEU A 19 -9.17 -2.21 20.17
CA LEU A 19 -9.72 -1.63 18.95
C LEU A 19 -9.01 -2.06 17.67
N GLY A 20 -7.99 -2.94 17.77
CA GLY A 20 -7.30 -3.45 16.60
C GLY A 20 -6.76 -2.28 15.80
N VAL A 21 -5.63 -1.73 16.25
CA VAL A 21 -4.76 -1.00 15.34
C VAL A 21 -4.44 -1.97 14.21
N ASN A 22 -5.28 -1.96 13.17
CA ASN A 22 -5.03 -2.66 11.94
C ASN A 22 -3.68 -2.11 11.53
N ASP A 23 -2.64 -2.95 11.59
CA ASP A 23 -1.31 -2.61 11.14
C ASP A 23 -1.47 -1.89 9.81
N VAL A 24 -1.38 -0.56 9.84
CA VAL A 24 -1.22 0.23 8.63
C VAL A 24 0.25 0.02 8.30
N ALA A 25 0.57 -1.20 7.86
CA ALA A 25 1.84 -1.53 7.27
C ALA A 25 2.11 -0.43 6.25
N ALA A 26 3.29 0.19 6.35
CA ALA A 26 3.66 1.27 5.46
C ALA A 26 3.33 0.85 4.02
N ALA A 27 2.50 1.66 3.35
CA ALA A 27 2.03 1.37 2.01
C ALA A 27 3.23 1.02 1.11
N ALA A 28 3.26 -0.22 0.60
CA ALA A 28 4.38 -0.70 -0.20
C ALA A 28 4.52 0.18 -1.45
N ASN A 29 5.73 0.56 -1.85
CA ASN A 29 5.97 1.26 -3.10
C ASN A 29 6.59 0.28 -4.12
N CYS A 30 5.83 -0.08 -5.16
CA CYS A 30 6.22 -0.99 -6.21
C CYS A 30 6.60 -0.21 -7.46
N VAL A 31 7.90 0.01 -7.63
CA VAL A 31 8.42 0.64 -8.85
C VAL A 31 8.35 -0.36 -10.01
N VAL A 32 7.74 0.04 -11.12
CA VAL A 32 7.66 -0.79 -12.32
C VAL A 32 9.06 -0.88 -12.93
N ALA A 33 9.58 -2.10 -13.02
CA ALA A 33 10.86 -2.37 -13.65
C ALA A 33 10.83 -1.98 -15.14
N SER A 34 11.86 -1.26 -15.60
CA SER A 34 12.02 -0.91 -17.01
C SER A 34 12.25 -2.17 -17.86
N SER A 35 11.81 -2.11 -19.11
CA SER A 35 12.02 -3.17 -20.10
C SER A 35 12.27 -2.53 -21.46
N SER A 36 13.26 -3.05 -22.20
CA SER A 36 13.46 -2.67 -23.61
C SER A 36 12.45 -3.34 -24.54
N GLY A 37 11.72 -4.34 -24.05
CA GLY A 37 10.68 -5.08 -24.77
C GLY A 37 9.29 -4.74 -24.25
N ASP A 38 8.42 -5.75 -24.22
CA ASP A 38 7.09 -5.62 -23.62
C ASP A 38 7.20 -5.48 -22.09
N ALA A 39 6.55 -4.47 -21.53
CA ALA A 39 6.53 -4.16 -20.10
C ALA A 39 5.33 -4.79 -19.38
N ALA A 40 4.42 -5.48 -20.09
CA ALA A 40 3.19 -6.02 -19.53
C ALA A 40 3.39 -6.87 -18.26
N ALA A 41 4.36 -7.79 -18.28
CA ALA A 41 4.67 -8.64 -17.14
C ALA A 41 5.21 -7.86 -15.93
N ASN A 42 6.06 -6.85 -16.17
CA ASN A 42 6.62 -6.00 -15.12
C ASN A 42 5.53 -5.15 -14.45
N ILE A 43 4.59 -4.63 -15.24
CA ILE A 43 3.45 -3.87 -14.75
C ILE A 43 2.55 -4.79 -13.92
N ALA A 44 2.14 -5.95 -14.44
CA ALA A 44 1.31 -6.91 -13.71
C ALA A 44 1.94 -7.32 -12.37
N SER A 45 3.26 -7.54 -12.35
CA SER A 45 4.01 -7.87 -11.14
C SER A 45 3.97 -6.74 -10.10
N ALA A 46 4.22 -5.50 -10.51
CA ALA A 46 4.20 -4.35 -9.61
C ALA A 46 2.81 -4.16 -8.96
N PHE A 47 1.75 -4.28 -9.75
CA PHE A 47 0.38 -4.21 -9.23
C PHE A 47 0.03 -5.38 -8.31
N ASN A 48 0.46 -6.60 -8.61
CA ASN A 48 0.23 -7.75 -7.72
C ASN A 48 0.93 -7.59 -6.36
N ASN A 49 2.13 -7.01 -6.36
CA ASN A 49 2.90 -6.76 -5.14
C ASN A 49 2.28 -5.63 -4.30
N CYS A 50 1.70 -4.62 -4.95
CA CYS A 50 1.08 -3.47 -4.29
C CYS A 50 -0.44 -3.55 -4.18
N LYS A 51 -1.07 -4.71 -4.46
CA LYS A 51 -2.52 -4.84 -4.59
C LYS A 51 -3.33 -4.50 -3.34
N ASN A 52 -2.70 -4.43 -2.17
CA ASN A 52 -3.35 -4.19 -0.88
C ASN A 52 -2.78 -2.92 -0.20
N GLY A 53 -3.22 -1.75 -0.64
CA GLY A 53 -2.88 -0.47 0.00
C GLY A 53 -1.56 0.16 -0.45
N GLY A 54 -0.88 -0.42 -1.45
CA GLY A 54 0.40 0.07 -1.94
C GLY A 54 0.30 1.11 -3.06
N THR A 55 1.45 1.65 -3.45
CA THR A 55 1.64 2.58 -4.56
C THR A 55 2.44 1.92 -5.67
N VAL A 56 1.90 1.87 -6.89
CA VAL A 56 2.67 1.47 -8.08
C VAL A 56 3.28 2.73 -8.69
N THR A 57 4.61 2.78 -8.80
CA THR A 57 5.33 3.95 -9.33
C THR A 57 5.95 3.65 -10.68
N PHE A 58 5.61 4.46 -11.68
CA PHE A 58 6.27 4.49 -12.98
C PHE A 58 7.37 5.55 -12.94
N THR A 59 8.60 5.14 -13.26
CA THR A 59 9.78 6.01 -13.14
C THR A 59 9.72 7.13 -14.17
N LYS A 60 9.97 8.37 -13.71
CA LYS A 60 10.07 9.56 -14.55
C LYS A 60 11.08 9.39 -15.69
N GLY A 61 10.71 9.79 -16.89
CA GLY A 61 11.57 9.74 -18.07
C GLY A 61 11.79 8.33 -18.65
N VAL A 62 11.11 7.31 -18.12
CA VAL A 62 11.20 5.93 -18.63
C VAL A 62 10.01 5.65 -19.56
N THR A 63 10.30 5.16 -20.76
CA THR A 63 9.28 4.67 -21.68
C THR A 63 9.02 3.18 -21.42
N TYR A 64 7.76 2.83 -21.16
CA TYR A 64 7.31 1.45 -20.98
C TYR A 64 6.49 1.04 -22.20
N ASN A 65 7.03 0.13 -23.03
CA ASN A 65 6.33 -0.33 -24.22
C ASN A 65 5.33 -1.43 -23.85
N LEU A 66 4.06 -1.22 -24.13
CA LEU A 66 3.01 -2.23 -23.96
C LEU A 66 2.69 -2.87 -25.30
N LYS A 67 3.10 -4.14 -25.47
CA LYS A 67 2.78 -4.96 -26.65
C LYS A 67 1.71 -6.01 -26.36
N SER A 68 1.47 -6.30 -25.08
CA SER A 68 0.43 -7.21 -24.62
C SER A 68 -0.55 -6.51 -23.67
N VAL A 69 -1.78 -7.02 -23.60
CA VAL A 69 -2.80 -6.54 -22.67
C VAL A 69 -2.42 -6.91 -21.24
N VAL A 70 -2.54 -5.95 -20.32
CA VAL A 70 -2.36 -6.18 -18.89
C VAL A 70 -3.73 -6.27 -18.23
N THR A 71 -4.03 -7.42 -17.62
CA THR A 71 -5.27 -7.61 -16.82
C THR A 71 -4.91 -7.70 -15.36
N ILE A 72 -5.54 -6.87 -14.53
CA ILE A 72 -5.27 -6.76 -13.10
C ILE A 72 -6.60 -6.76 -12.36
N GLN A 73 -6.70 -7.55 -11.29
CA GLN A 73 -7.94 -7.74 -10.54
C GLN A 73 -7.67 -7.72 -9.04
N GLY A 74 -8.72 -7.48 -8.24
CA GLY A 74 -8.64 -7.57 -6.78
C GLY A 74 -7.79 -6.50 -6.11
N LEU A 75 -7.64 -5.32 -6.75
CA LEU A 75 -6.94 -4.18 -6.17
C LEU A 75 -7.75 -3.57 -5.03
N LYS A 76 -7.07 -3.28 -3.92
CA LYS A 76 -7.63 -2.63 -2.73
C LYS A 76 -6.76 -1.43 -2.39
N ASN A 77 -7.34 -0.23 -2.48
CA ASN A 77 -6.68 1.02 -2.09
C ASN A 77 -5.27 1.21 -2.72
N VAL A 78 -5.12 0.87 -4.00
CA VAL A 78 -3.84 1.01 -4.72
C VAL A 78 -3.72 2.42 -5.28
N ASN A 79 -2.60 3.08 -5.00
CA ASN A 79 -2.24 4.34 -5.64
C ASN A 79 -1.39 4.07 -6.89
N VAL A 80 -1.57 4.87 -7.94
CA VAL A 80 -0.73 4.80 -9.13
C VAL A 80 -0.05 6.14 -9.34
N ASN A 81 1.27 6.15 -9.26
CA ASN A 81 2.11 7.32 -9.47
C ASN A 81 2.74 7.27 -10.86
N LEU A 82 2.28 8.15 -11.74
CA LEU A 82 2.81 8.35 -13.07
C LEU A 82 3.75 9.56 -13.03
N ALA A 83 5.04 9.32 -12.74
CA ALA A 83 5.97 10.41 -12.43
C ALA A 83 6.43 11.25 -13.64
N GLY A 84 5.96 10.95 -14.87
CA GLY A 84 6.19 11.74 -16.08
C GLY A 84 7.64 11.88 -16.49
#